data_AF-A0A2V9L521-F1
#
_entry.id   AF-A0A2V9L521-F1
#
_cell.length_a   1.000
_cell.length_b   1.000
_cell.length_c   1.000
_cell.angle_alpha   90.00
_cell.angle_beta   90.00
_cell.angle_gamma   90.00
#
_symmetry.space_group_name_H-M   'P 1'
#
loop_
_entity.id
_entity.type
_entity.pdbx_description
1 polymer ?
#
loop_
_entity_poly.entity_id
_entity_poly.type
_entity_poly.pdbx_seq_one_letter_code
_entity_poly.pdbx_strand_id
1 'polypeptide(L)'
;MKISAMKLAFCMALVAACSAQGAPQSSPGEPLATVAGQPIYEQDLQPVVGPKLLQLHNQEYQVKNSALQDAIRQKLLEAEAKRRGISTDKLQEEIDSKVPEPTNGEIEGYYLAIKNQFNQPFEEAKPQIQKMLKVIKTQQARQDYADSLRSKSDVLVL
;
A
#
# COMPACT_ATOMS: atom_id res chain seq x y z
N MET A 1 -66.70 -36.98 12.59
CA MET A 1 -66.30 -36.05 11.49
C MET A 1 -64.91 -35.53 11.84
N LYS A 2 -63.84 -35.62 11.06
CA LYS A 2 -63.54 -36.17 9.73
C LYS A 2 -62.01 -36.41 9.70
N ILE A 3 -61.61 -37.61 9.26
CA ILE A 3 -60.54 -37.92 8.28
C ILE A 3 -59.11 -37.45 8.62
N SER A 4 -58.02 -38.20 8.49
CA SER A 4 -57.68 -39.63 8.40
C SER A 4 -56.14 -39.62 8.27
N ALA A 5 -55.46 -40.51 8.99
CA ALA A 5 -54.01 -40.71 8.90
C ALA A 5 -53.58 -41.07 7.47
N MET A 6 -52.57 -40.37 6.94
CA MET A 6 -51.92 -40.69 5.67
C MET A 6 -50.59 -41.40 5.95
N LYS A 7 -50.43 -42.52 5.27
CA LYS A 7 -49.53 -43.63 5.57
C LYS A 7 -48.07 -43.36 5.22
N LEU A 8 -47.21 -43.90 6.07
CA LEU A 8 -45.83 -44.29 5.80
C LEU A 8 -45.77 -45.21 4.57
N ALA A 9 -45.04 -44.81 3.53
CA ALA A 9 -44.70 -45.66 2.40
C ALA A 9 -43.21 -45.48 2.06
N PHE A 10 -42.46 -46.51 2.43
CA PHE A 10 -41.06 -46.77 2.09
C PHE A 10 -40.96 -47.13 0.60
N CYS A 11 -40.24 -46.34 -0.20
CA CYS A 11 -39.82 -46.72 -1.55
C CYS A 11 -38.35 -46.32 -1.76
N MET A 12 -37.51 -47.33 -1.61
CA MET A 12 -36.16 -47.43 -2.12
C MET A 12 -36.21 -47.40 -3.65
N ALA A 13 -35.60 -46.39 -4.28
CA ALA A 13 -35.30 -46.39 -5.70
C ALA A 13 -33.94 -45.70 -5.94
N LEU A 14 -32.94 -46.54 -6.21
CA LEU A 14 -31.66 -46.18 -6.82
C LEU A 14 -31.92 -45.45 -8.15
N VAL A 15 -31.54 -44.19 -8.25
CA VAL A 15 -31.21 -43.57 -9.55
C VAL A 15 -29.90 -42.83 -9.36
N ALA A 16 -28.80 -43.55 -9.57
CA ALA A 16 -27.49 -42.97 -9.80
C ALA A 16 -27.49 -42.35 -11.21
N ALA A 17 -28.04 -41.14 -11.33
CA ALA A 17 -27.78 -40.28 -12.47
C ALA A 17 -26.45 -39.57 -12.18
N CYS A 18 -25.34 -40.19 -12.59
CA CYS A 18 -24.07 -39.50 -12.77
C CYS A 18 -24.27 -38.44 -13.85
N SER A 19 -24.72 -37.25 -13.45
CA SER A 19 -24.52 -36.05 -14.22
C SER A 19 -23.03 -35.73 -14.15
N ALA A 20 -22.25 -36.34 -15.03
CA ALA A 20 -20.94 -35.83 -15.41
C ALA A 20 -21.18 -34.49 -16.11
N GLN A 21 -21.39 -33.45 -15.32
CA GLN A 21 -21.16 -32.08 -15.72
C GLN A 21 -19.65 -31.98 -15.94
N GLY A 22 -19.22 -32.32 -17.16
CA GLY A 22 -17.92 -31.90 -17.65
C GLY A 22 -17.87 -30.39 -17.48
N ALA A 23 -17.08 -29.93 -16.53
CA ALA A 23 -16.69 -28.53 -16.47
C ALA A 23 -16.23 -28.14 -17.89
N PRO A 24 -16.64 -26.98 -18.42
CA PRO A 24 -16.12 -26.54 -19.71
C PRO A 24 -14.60 -26.50 -19.59
N GLN A 25 -13.95 -27.49 -20.19
CA GLN A 25 -12.52 -27.48 -20.43
C GLN A 25 -12.36 -26.36 -21.44
N SER A 26 -12.03 -25.17 -20.95
CA SER A 26 -11.56 -24.07 -21.78
C SER A 26 -10.52 -24.66 -22.70
N SER A 27 -10.81 -24.77 -24.00
CA SER A 27 -9.80 -25.19 -24.97
C SER A 27 -8.59 -24.31 -24.72
N PRO A 28 -7.40 -24.87 -24.45
CA PRO A 28 -6.20 -24.06 -24.34
C PRO A 28 -6.16 -23.20 -25.59
N GLY A 29 -6.00 -21.88 -25.42
CA GLY A 29 -5.80 -20.99 -26.56
C GLY A 29 -4.63 -21.46 -27.44
N GLU A 30 -4.33 -20.74 -28.50
CA GLU A 30 -3.14 -21.02 -29.31
C GLU A 30 -1.89 -21.12 -28.40
N PRO A 31 -1.02 -22.14 -28.57
CA PRO A 31 0.18 -22.26 -27.74
C PRO A 31 1.08 -21.04 -27.93
N LEU A 32 1.58 -20.50 -26.83
CA LEU A 32 2.48 -19.34 -26.84
C LEU A 32 3.88 -19.71 -27.33
N ALA A 33 4.29 -20.97 -27.09
CA ALA A 33 5.55 -21.52 -27.56
C ALA A 33 5.47 -23.05 -27.69
N THR A 34 6.47 -23.66 -28.33
CA THR A 34 6.70 -25.10 -28.29
C THR A 34 8.17 -25.39 -27.98
N VAL A 35 8.45 -26.39 -27.15
CA VAL A 35 9.81 -26.83 -26.80
C VAL A 35 9.89 -28.34 -26.98
N ALA A 36 10.74 -28.80 -27.91
CA ALA A 36 10.85 -30.22 -28.27
C ALA A 36 9.50 -30.88 -28.62
N GLY A 37 8.60 -30.14 -29.28
CA GLY A 37 7.25 -30.60 -29.65
C GLY A 37 6.22 -30.54 -28.52
N GLN A 38 6.59 -30.10 -27.31
CA GLN A 38 5.65 -29.85 -26.22
C GLN A 38 5.17 -28.39 -26.25
N PRO A 39 3.86 -28.12 -26.40
CA PRO A 39 3.33 -26.76 -26.34
C PRO A 39 3.38 -26.18 -24.93
N ILE A 40 3.57 -24.86 -24.85
CA ILE A 40 3.46 -24.04 -23.63
C ILE A 40 2.30 -23.07 -23.84
N TYR A 41 1.35 -23.08 -22.93
CA TYR A 41 0.15 -22.25 -22.94
C TYR A 41 0.19 -21.17 -21.85
N GLU A 42 -0.67 -20.16 -21.98
CA GLU A 42 -0.83 -19.10 -20.97
C GLU A 42 -1.08 -19.68 -19.56
N GLN A 43 -1.93 -20.70 -19.45
CA GLN A 43 -2.25 -21.37 -18.19
C GLN A 43 -1.04 -22.02 -17.51
N ASP A 44 -0.03 -22.42 -18.28
CA ASP A 44 1.20 -23.03 -17.73
C ASP A 44 2.08 -21.97 -17.07
N LEU A 45 1.92 -20.70 -17.46
CA LEU A 45 2.64 -19.57 -16.88
C LEU A 45 1.96 -19.04 -15.60
N GLN A 46 0.63 -19.20 -15.46
CA GLN A 46 -0.17 -18.65 -14.36
C GLN A 46 0.39 -18.92 -12.95
N PRO A 47 0.88 -20.14 -12.61
CA PRO A 47 1.47 -20.41 -11.29
C PRO A 47 2.71 -19.55 -10.99
N VAL A 48 3.43 -19.13 -12.03
CA VAL A 48 4.65 -18.31 -11.91
C VAL A 48 4.31 -16.82 -11.97
N VAL A 49 3.46 -16.41 -12.91
CA VAL A 49 3.16 -14.98 -13.16
C VAL A 49 2.12 -14.42 -12.18
N GLY A 50 1.15 -15.21 -11.73
CA GLY A 50 0.05 -14.76 -10.87
C GLY A 50 0.54 -14.07 -9.58
N PRO A 51 1.40 -14.70 -8.78
CA PRO A 51 1.98 -14.06 -7.58
C PRO A 51 2.76 -12.79 -7.89
N LYS A 52 3.49 -12.77 -9.01
CA LYS A 52 4.28 -11.59 -9.43
C LYS A 52 3.38 -10.43 -9.85
N LEU A 53 2.31 -10.71 -10.59
CA LEU A 53 1.32 -9.70 -10.99
C LEU A 53 0.58 -9.13 -9.76
N LEU A 54 0.22 -9.98 -8.81
CA LEU A 54 -0.37 -9.52 -7.54
C LEU A 54 0.60 -8.61 -6.77
N GLN A 55 1.88 -8.96 -6.71
CA GLN A 55 2.91 -8.11 -6.10
C GLN A 55 2.98 -6.74 -6.80
N LEU A 56 3.00 -6.72 -8.14
CA LEU A 56 3.04 -5.47 -8.92
C LEU A 56 1.79 -4.61 -8.68
N HIS A 57 0.61 -5.22 -8.62
CA HIS A 57 -0.62 -4.51 -8.33
C HIS A 57 -0.63 -3.90 -6.92
N ASN A 58 -0.12 -4.63 -5.92
CA ASN A 58 0.04 -4.10 -4.57
C ASN A 58 1.03 -2.92 -4.53
N GLN A 59 2.13 -3.00 -5.28
CA GLN A 59 3.08 -1.89 -5.40
C GLN A 59 2.43 -0.66 -6.06
N GLU A 60 1.67 -0.87 -7.13
CA GLU A 60 0.91 0.18 -7.79
C GLU A 60 -0.06 0.87 -6.83
N TYR A 61 -0.83 0.07 -6.07
CA TYR A 61 -1.76 0.58 -5.07
C TYR A 61 -1.03 1.39 -3.98
N GLN A 62 0.09 0.90 -3.48
CA GLN A 62 0.90 1.61 -2.48
C GLN A 62 1.39 2.97 -3.00
N VAL A 63 1.88 3.03 -4.24
CA VAL A 63 2.32 4.29 -4.86
C VAL A 63 1.16 5.26 -5.01
N LYS A 64 0.02 4.80 -5.54
CA LYS A 64 -1.19 5.62 -5.70
C LYS A 64 -1.69 6.15 -4.36
N ASN A 65 -1.76 5.30 -3.35
CA ASN A 65 -2.21 5.68 -2.02
C ASN A 65 -1.24 6.70 -1.38
N SER A 66 0.07 6.50 -1.49
CA SER A 66 1.06 7.46 -0.99
C SER A 66 0.87 8.84 -1.64
N ALA A 67 0.75 8.89 -2.96
CA ALA A 67 0.53 10.14 -3.69
C ALA A 67 -0.77 10.83 -3.28
N LEU A 68 -1.85 10.06 -3.04
CA LEU A 68 -3.10 10.59 -2.53
C LEU A 68 -2.92 11.19 -1.13
N GLN A 69 -2.23 10.50 -0.21
CA GLN A 69 -1.99 11.03 1.13
C GLN A 69 -1.15 12.32 1.10
N ASP A 70 -0.12 12.39 0.25
CA ASP A 70 0.67 13.60 0.04
C ASP A 70 -0.19 14.76 -0.47
N ALA A 71 -1.05 14.51 -1.46
CA ALA A 71 -1.96 15.51 -1.99
C ALA A 71 -2.96 16.01 -0.93
N ILE A 72 -3.50 15.12 -0.11
CA ILE A 72 -4.38 15.50 1.00
C ILE A 72 -3.63 16.38 2.01
N ARG A 73 -2.42 15.99 2.44
CA ARG A 73 -1.60 16.81 3.35
C ARG A 73 -1.36 18.21 2.79
N GLN A 74 -1.02 18.31 1.51
CA GLN A 74 -0.82 19.60 0.84
C GLN A 74 -2.10 20.45 0.85
N LYS A 75 -3.26 19.85 0.53
CA LYS A 75 -4.55 20.55 0.54
C LYS A 75 -4.95 21.03 1.93
N LEU A 76 -4.62 20.28 2.98
CA LEU A 76 -4.85 20.68 4.36
C LEU A 76 -4.00 21.90 4.74
N LEU A 77 -2.72 21.93 4.36
CA LEU A 77 -1.85 23.09 4.57
C LEU A 77 -2.37 24.33 3.83
N GLU A 78 -2.79 24.18 2.58
CA GLU A 78 -3.39 25.27 1.78
C GLU A 78 -4.68 25.80 2.42
N ALA A 79 -5.56 24.91 2.88
CA ALA A 79 -6.80 25.28 3.55
C ALA A 79 -6.54 26.04 4.86
N GLU A 80 -5.58 25.57 5.66
CA GLU A 80 -5.20 26.22 6.93
C GLU A 80 -4.55 27.59 6.69
N ALA A 81 -3.64 27.70 5.73
CA ALA A 81 -3.03 28.97 5.35
C ALA A 81 -4.08 29.98 4.90
N LYS A 82 -5.03 29.54 4.05
CA LYS A 82 -6.18 30.36 3.62
C LYS A 82 -7.06 30.77 4.80
N ARG A 83 -7.37 29.86 5.73
CA ARG A 83 -8.15 30.14 6.94
C ARG A 83 -7.48 31.20 7.82
N ARG A 84 -6.15 31.19 7.88
CA ARG A 84 -5.32 32.13 8.64
C ARG A 84 -4.99 33.42 7.89
N GLY A 85 -5.32 33.52 6.60
CA GLY A 85 -4.99 34.69 5.78
C GLY A 85 -3.50 34.86 5.51
N ILE A 86 -2.71 33.78 5.52
CA ILE A 86 -1.28 33.77 5.21
C ILE A 86 -0.99 32.89 3.97
N SER A 87 0.20 33.00 3.39
CA SER A 87 0.62 32.08 2.33
C SER A 87 0.97 30.70 2.89
N THR A 88 0.84 29.66 2.07
CA THR A 88 1.26 28.29 2.44
C THR A 88 2.75 28.24 2.77
N ASP A 89 3.58 29.04 2.10
CA ASP A 89 5.02 29.13 2.39
C ASP A 89 5.26 29.74 3.78
N LYS A 90 4.53 30.79 4.16
CA LYS A 90 4.64 31.38 5.49
C LYS A 90 4.22 30.39 6.59
N LEU A 91 3.17 29.62 6.34
CA LEU A 91 2.75 28.55 7.25
C LEU A 91 3.86 27.49 7.41
N GLN A 92 4.49 27.07 6.31
CA GLN A 92 5.59 26.12 6.34
C GLN A 92 6.80 26.68 7.09
N GLU A 93 7.19 27.94 6.88
CA GLU A 93 8.26 28.59 7.65
C GLU A 93 7.98 28.60 9.15
N GLU A 94 6.74 28.86 9.56
CA GLU A 94 6.35 28.81 10.98
C GLU A 94 6.47 27.41 11.57
N ILE A 95 6.13 26.37 10.80
CA ILE A 95 6.31 24.97 11.22
C ILE A 95 7.80 24.66 11.35
N ASP A 96 8.59 24.98 10.32
CA ASP A 96 10.02 24.73 10.27
C ASP A 96 10.78 25.42 11.41
N SER A 97 10.39 26.65 11.76
CA SER A 97 11.01 27.43 12.84
C SER A 97 10.90 26.77 14.22
N LYS A 98 9.95 25.85 14.40
CA LYS A 98 9.72 25.11 15.65
C LYS A 98 10.52 23.81 15.72
N VAL A 99 11.18 23.42 14.63
CA VAL A 99 11.96 22.18 14.56
C VAL A 99 13.29 22.43 15.27
N PRO A 100 13.60 21.71 16.36
CA PRO A 100 14.88 21.85 17.04
C PRO A 100 16.03 21.34 16.17
N GLU A 101 17.25 21.71 16.53
CA GLU A 101 18.44 21.06 15.96
C GLU A 101 18.52 19.59 16.40
N PRO A 102 19.01 18.67 15.55
CA PRO A 102 19.28 17.30 15.95
C PRO A 102 20.27 17.25 17.12
N THR A 103 19.95 16.45 18.14
CA THR A 103 20.84 16.25 19.27
C THR A 103 22.04 15.38 18.87
N ASN A 104 23.14 15.44 19.64
CA ASN A 104 24.31 14.58 19.39
C ASN A 104 23.94 13.09 19.39
N GLY A 105 23.05 12.66 20.29
CA GLY A 105 22.59 11.26 20.35
C GLY A 105 21.76 10.84 19.15
N GLU A 106 20.91 11.72 18.61
CA GLU A 106 20.19 11.46 17.36
C GLU A 106 21.15 11.35 16.17
N ILE A 107 22.17 12.20 16.11
CA ILE A 107 23.19 12.20 15.06
C ILE A 107 24.02 10.90 15.11
N GLU A 108 24.46 10.49 16.30
CA GLU A 108 25.20 9.24 16.50
C GLU A 108 24.34 8.02 16.15
N GLY A 109 23.10 7.96 16.66
CA GLY A 109 22.19 6.87 16.37
C GLY A 109 21.89 6.74 14.88
N TYR A 110 21.70 7.87 14.19
CA TYR A 110 21.49 7.86 12.74
C TYR A 110 22.75 7.43 11.99
N TYR A 111 23.94 7.91 12.37
CA TYR A 111 25.21 7.44 11.78
C TYR A 111 25.35 5.93 11.89
N LEU A 112 25.08 5.36 13.05
CA LEU A 112 25.16 3.91 13.27
C LEU A 112 24.18 3.15 12.38
N ALA A 113 22.96 3.66 12.20
CA ALA A 113 21.94 3.05 11.34
C ALA A 113 22.34 3.03 9.86
N ILE A 114 23.09 4.04 9.39
CA ILE A 114 23.48 4.17 7.99
C ILE A 114 24.98 4.01 7.73
N LYS A 115 25.73 3.48 8.70
CA LYS A 115 27.21 3.40 8.63
C LYS A 115 27.71 2.70 7.37
N ASN A 116 26.99 1.68 6.90
CA ASN A 116 27.34 0.96 5.66
C ASN A 116 27.25 1.82 4.39
N GLN A 117 26.57 2.97 4.45
CA GLN A 117 26.45 3.96 3.37
C GLN A 117 27.48 5.10 3.51
N PHE A 118 28.22 5.15 4.63
CA PHE A 118 29.20 6.19 4.92
C PHE A 118 30.62 5.61 4.98
N ASN A 119 31.47 6.05 4.07
CA ASN A 119 32.89 5.65 4.03
C ASN A 119 33.78 6.49 4.97
N GLN A 120 33.20 7.44 5.71
CA GLN A 120 33.92 8.35 6.59
C GLN A 120 33.67 8.02 8.07
N PRO A 121 34.64 8.31 8.97
CA PRO A 121 34.43 8.22 10.40
C PRO A 121 33.38 9.23 10.88
N PHE A 122 32.78 8.94 12.04
CA PHE A 122 31.68 9.75 12.60
C PHE A 122 31.99 11.25 12.68
N GLU A 123 33.18 11.61 13.17
CA GLU A 123 33.57 13.01 13.36
C GLU A 123 33.55 13.82 12.06
N GLU A 124 33.94 13.20 10.94
CA GLU A 124 33.90 13.82 9.62
C GLU A 124 32.48 13.87 9.05
N ALA A 125 31.68 12.82 9.30
CA ALA A 125 30.32 12.71 8.79
C ALA A 125 29.30 13.55 9.57
N LYS A 126 29.61 13.90 10.83
CA LYS A 126 28.69 14.55 11.77
C LYS A 126 28.00 15.81 11.19
N PRO A 127 28.69 16.78 10.56
CA PRO A 127 28.02 17.96 10.01
C PRO A 127 27.05 17.64 8.87
N GLN A 128 27.36 16.64 8.04
CA GLN A 128 26.49 16.19 6.96
C GLN A 128 25.25 15.49 7.52
N ILE A 129 25.43 14.64 8.54
CA ILE A 129 24.35 13.92 9.18
C ILE A 129 23.41 14.87 9.92
N GLN A 130 23.96 15.88 10.61
CA GLN A 130 23.14 16.91 11.23
C GLN A 130 22.24 17.61 10.20
N LYS A 131 22.78 18.01 9.04
CA LYS A 131 21.98 18.65 7.98
C LYS A 131 20.90 17.73 7.44
N MET A 132 21.24 16.47 7.17
CA MET A 132 20.27 15.47 6.69
C MET A 132 19.17 15.20 7.72
N LEU A 133 19.53 14.99 8.98
CA LEU A 133 18.57 14.81 10.06
C LEU A 133 17.69 16.05 10.24
N LYS A 134 18.25 17.26 10.12
CA LYS A 134 17.45 18.48 10.17
C LYS A 134 16.37 18.48 9.08
N VAL A 135 16.74 18.15 7.85
CA VAL A 135 15.78 18.05 6.72
C VAL A 135 14.70 16.99 6.99
N ILE A 136 15.09 15.81 7.49
CA ILE A 136 14.14 14.73 7.85
C ILE A 136 13.17 15.21 8.93
N LYS A 137 13.68 15.80 10.02
CA LYS A 137 12.84 16.32 11.12
C LYS A 137 11.91 17.43 10.66
N THR A 138 12.38 18.32 9.78
CA THR A 138 11.54 19.36 9.20
C THR A 138 10.43 18.78 8.34
N GLN A 139 10.74 17.81 7.48
CA GLN A 139 9.73 17.16 6.67
C GLN A 139 8.70 16.40 7.52
N GLN A 140 9.15 15.74 8.60
CA GLN A 140 8.26 15.05 9.55
C GLN A 140 7.34 16.05 10.26
N ALA A 141 7.86 17.17 10.76
CA ALA A 141 7.05 18.18 11.44
C ALA A 141 5.94 18.76 10.55
N ARG A 142 6.21 18.95 9.25
CA ARG A 142 5.18 19.37 8.27
C ARG A 142 4.12 18.29 8.08
N GLN A 143 4.50 17.02 8.02
CA GLN A 143 3.57 15.90 7.90
C GLN A 143 2.70 15.79 9.16
N ASP A 144 3.31 15.78 10.34
CA ASP A 144 2.61 15.72 11.63
C ASP A 144 1.61 16.87 11.79
N TYR A 145 2.01 18.07 11.38
CA TYR A 145 1.11 19.23 11.40
C TYR A 145 -0.09 19.03 10.46
N ALA A 146 0.16 18.59 9.21
CA ALA A 146 -0.91 18.31 8.26
C ALA A 146 -1.84 17.17 8.74
N ASP A 147 -1.30 16.14 9.36
CA ASP A 147 -2.09 15.04 9.94
C ASP A 147 -2.93 15.54 11.13
N SER A 148 -2.39 16.48 11.93
CA SER A 148 -3.17 17.15 12.97
C SER A 148 -4.33 17.98 12.41
N LEU A 149 -4.17 18.60 11.23
CA LEU A 149 -5.25 19.31 10.54
C LEU A 149 -6.30 18.34 10.02
N ARG A 150 -5.87 17.17 9.52
CA ARG A 150 -6.78 16.12 9.04
C ARG A 150 -7.79 15.71 10.11
N SER A 151 -7.34 15.58 11.37
CA SER A 151 -8.21 15.24 12.50
C SER A 151 -9.29 16.29 12.80
N LYS A 152 -9.14 17.51 12.25
CA LYS A 152 -9.99 18.67 12.48
C LYS A 152 -10.71 19.14 11.20
N SER A 153 -10.62 18.36 10.13
CA SER A 153 -11.13 18.72 8.80
C SER A 153 -11.99 17.60 8.21
N ASP A 154 -12.93 17.96 7.35
CA ASP A 154 -13.77 16.99 6.63
C ASP A 154 -13.00 16.38 5.45
N VAL A 155 -12.22 15.34 5.72
CA VAL A 155 -11.51 14.58 4.69
C VAL A 155 -12.22 13.26 4.41
N LEU A 156 -12.84 13.16 3.24
CA LEU A 156 -13.44 11.94 2.72
C LEU A 156 -12.57 11.34 1.61
N VAL A 157 -12.15 10.08 1.79
CA VAL A 157 -11.49 9.28 0.76
C VAL A 157 -12.54 8.35 0.16
N LEU A 158 -12.67 8.36 -1.17
CA LEU A 158 -13.65 7.58 -1.94
C LEU A 158 -13.04 6.31 -2.52
#